data_AF-A0A520UKF1-F1
#
_entry.id   AF-A0A520UKF1-F1
#
_cell.length_a   1.000
_cell.length_b   1.000
_cell.length_c   1.000
_cell.angle_alpha   90.00
_cell.angle_beta   90.00
_cell.angle_gamma   90.00
#
_symmetry.space_group_name_H-M   'P 1'
#
loop_
_entity.id
_entity.type
_entity.pdbx_description
1 polymer ?
#
loop_
_entity_poly.entity_id
_entity_poly.type
_entity_poly.pdbx_seq_one_letter_code
_entity_poly.pdbx_strand_id
1 'polypeptide(L)'
;MIEDFLKNFKPKQDQSWKSCYFFTHYLKKNHKIDAELIEGMSRINKIDYWTVRLEGDDIDIHAKAVDIEPDFIDKPDMVWSLKQFEKDNF
;
A
#
# COMPACT_ATOMS: atom_id res chain seq x y z
N MET A 1 -14.04 -0.19 5.99
CA MET A 1 -13.21 -0.21 4.76
C MET A 1 -11.84 -0.85 5.00
N ILE A 2 -10.91 -0.19 5.71
CA ILE A 2 -9.60 -0.80 6.06
C ILE A 2 -9.82 -2.06 6.90
N GLU A 3 -10.56 -1.96 8.01
CA GLU A 3 -10.84 -3.11 8.88
C GLU A 3 -11.49 -4.28 8.13
N ASP A 4 -12.41 -3.99 7.20
CA ASP A 4 -13.08 -5.02 6.40
C ASP A 4 -12.14 -5.72 5.43
N PHE A 5 -11.21 -4.98 4.82
CA PHE A 5 -10.14 -5.55 4.02
C PHE A 5 -9.23 -6.45 4.87
N LEU A 6 -8.84 -5.98 6.06
CA LEU A 6 -7.91 -6.69 6.95
C LEU A 6 -8.50 -8.00 7.52
N LYS A 7 -9.82 -8.13 7.68
CA LYS A 7 -10.47 -9.37 8.15
C LYS A 7 -10.05 -10.61 7.33
N ASN A 8 -9.82 -10.44 6.04
CA ASN A 8 -9.55 -11.55 5.11
C ASN A 8 -8.16 -11.47 4.46
N PHE A 9 -7.32 -10.51 4.85
CA PHE A 9 -6.03 -10.26 4.22
C PHE A 9 -4.89 -10.50 5.22
N LYS A 10 -4.02 -11.47 4.90
CA LYS A 10 -2.89 -11.88 5.74
C LYS A 10 -1.61 -11.97 4.89
N PRO A 11 -0.90 -10.85 4.67
CA PRO A 11 0.32 -10.84 3.88
C PRO A 11 1.50 -11.39 4.68
N LYS A 12 2.62 -11.69 4.00
CA LYS A 12 3.91 -11.90 4.66
C LYS A 12 4.57 -10.56 4.98
N GLN A 13 5.40 -10.51 6.03
CA GLN A 13 6.08 -9.28 6.49
C GLN A 13 7.00 -8.63 5.44
N ASP A 14 7.51 -9.40 4.48
CA ASP A 14 8.38 -8.92 3.39
C ASP A 14 7.59 -8.50 2.14
N GLN A 15 6.26 -8.43 2.22
CA GLN A 15 5.37 -8.22 1.06
C GLN A 15 4.49 -6.98 1.22
N SER A 16 5.11 -5.85 1.57
CA SER A 16 4.45 -4.54 1.66
C SER A 16 3.74 -4.15 0.36
N TRP A 17 4.39 -4.35 -0.78
CA TRP A 17 3.81 -4.08 -2.10
C TRP A 17 2.49 -4.81 -2.35
N LYS A 18 2.35 -6.07 -1.90
CA LYS A 18 1.09 -6.83 -2.06
C LYS A 18 -0.02 -6.21 -1.25
N SER A 19 0.30 -5.77 -0.04
CA SER A 19 -0.68 -5.14 0.85
C SER A 19 -1.22 -3.87 0.22
N CYS A 20 -0.33 -3.06 -0.35
CA CYS A 20 -0.70 -1.84 -1.04
C CYS A 20 -1.51 -2.14 -2.32
N TYR A 21 -1.04 -3.07 -3.16
CA TYR A 21 -1.73 -3.45 -4.39
C TYR A 21 -3.14 -3.98 -4.12
N PHE A 22 -3.29 -5.00 -3.26
CA PHE A 22 -4.60 -5.59 -3.00
C PHE A 22 -5.54 -4.62 -2.31
N PHE A 23 -5.04 -3.73 -1.46
CA PHE A 23 -5.87 -2.70 -0.85
C PHE A 23 -6.34 -1.68 -1.89
N THR A 24 -5.45 -1.12 -2.70
CA THR A 24 -5.79 -0.18 -3.78
C THR A 24 -6.77 -0.81 -4.79
N HIS A 25 -6.55 -2.07 -5.15
CA HIS A 25 -7.47 -2.82 -6.01
C HIS A 25 -8.84 -3.02 -5.34
N TYR A 26 -8.89 -3.35 -4.05
CA TYR A 26 -10.13 -3.44 -3.27
C TYR A 26 -10.89 -2.11 -3.23
N LEU A 27 -10.20 -0.99 -2.99
CA LEU A 27 -10.77 0.35 -3.03
C LEU A 27 -11.42 0.65 -4.38
N LYS A 28 -10.70 0.39 -5.47
CA LYS A 28 -11.21 0.66 -6.82
C LYS A 28 -12.42 -0.22 -7.16
N LYS A 29 -12.31 -1.52 -6.90
CA LYS A 29 -13.32 -2.51 -7.30
C LYS A 29 -14.60 -2.40 -6.48
N ASN A 30 -14.48 -2.23 -5.17
CA ASN A 30 -15.62 -2.32 -4.26
C ASN A 30 -16.22 -0.95 -3.92
N HIS A 31 -15.40 0.10 -3.94
CA HIS A 31 -15.79 1.43 -3.50
C HIS A 31 -15.67 2.51 -4.59
N LYS A 32 -15.11 2.17 -5.76
CA LYS A 32 -14.82 3.12 -6.86
C LYS A 32 -13.89 4.27 -6.46
N ILE A 33 -13.08 4.03 -5.42
CA ILE A 33 -12.11 5.00 -4.91
C ILE A 33 -10.78 4.79 -5.63
N ASP A 34 -10.20 5.88 -6.12
CA ASP A 34 -8.85 5.89 -6.67
C ASP A 34 -7.84 6.15 -5.54
N ALA A 35 -6.75 5.39 -5.56
CA ALA A 35 -5.63 5.51 -4.64
C ALA A 35 -4.33 5.18 -5.39
N GLU A 36 -3.22 5.67 -4.87
CA GLU A 36 -1.89 5.50 -5.46
C GLU A 36 -1.06 4.55 -4.61
N LEU A 37 -0.15 3.80 -5.26
CA LEU A 37 0.86 3.02 -4.56
C LEU A 37 2.14 3.82 -4.53
N ILE A 38 2.67 4.06 -3.35
CA ILE A 38 3.92 4.80 -3.13
C ILE A 38 5.01 3.78 -2.88
N GLU A 39 6.04 3.79 -3.72
CA GLU A 39 7.21 2.94 -3.59
C GLU A 39 8.41 3.78 -3.15
N GLY A 40 9.18 3.27 -2.21
CA GLY A 40 10.48 3.82 -1.90
C GLY A 40 11.07 3.30 -0.60
N MET A 41 12.20 3.87 -0.20
CA MET A 41 12.86 3.51 1.05
C MET A 41 12.12 4.07 2.26
N SER A 42 11.80 3.20 3.21
CA SER A 42 11.13 3.57 4.46
C SER A 42 12.00 4.47 5.34
N ARG A 43 11.38 5.36 6.11
CA ARG A 43 12.09 6.35 6.91
C ARG A 43 12.71 5.73 8.14
N ILE A 44 12.00 4.86 8.85
CA ILE A 44 12.43 4.30 10.14
C ILE A 44 13.32 3.09 9.90
N ASN A 45 12.80 2.07 9.22
CA ASN A 45 13.48 0.79 9.07
C ASN A 45 14.52 0.76 7.94
N LYS A 46 14.56 1.77 7.06
CA LYS A 46 15.51 1.87 5.94
C LYS A 46 15.46 0.67 4.99
N ILE A 47 14.27 0.18 4.70
CA ILE A 47 14.03 -0.94 3.78
C ILE A 47 13.22 -0.50 2.57
N ASP A 48 13.29 -1.27 1.49
CA ASP A 48 12.37 -1.12 0.35
C ASP A 48 10.93 -1.35 0.84
N TYR A 49 10.07 -0.37 0.60
CA TYR A 49 8.77 -0.32 1.24
C TYR A 49 7.71 0.32 0.38
N TRP A 50 6.46 0.09 0.78
CA TRP A 50 5.29 0.53 0.04
C TRP A 50 4.22 1.04 0.98
N THR A 51 3.60 2.18 0.64
CA THR A 51 2.41 2.72 1.30
C THR A 51 1.31 3.02 0.27
N VAL A 52 0.09 3.28 0.74
CA VAL A 52 -1.02 3.68 -0.12
C VAL A 52 -1.37 5.13 0.13
N ARG A 53 -1.37 5.96 -0.92
CA ARG A 53 -1.86 7.34 -0.83
C ARG A 53 -3.35 7.38 -1.16
N LEU A 54 -4.12 7.91 -0.23
CA LEU A 54 -5.56 8.11 -0.38
C LEU A 54 -5.89 9.57 -0.04
N GLU A 55 -6.43 10.31 -1.01
CA GLU A 55 -6.81 11.73 -0.84
C GLU A 55 -5.69 12.64 -0.30
N GLY A 56 -4.43 12.27 -0.55
CA GLY A 56 -3.23 13.01 -0.10
C GLY A 56 -2.61 12.47 1.18
N ASP A 57 -3.27 11.56 1.89
CA ASP A 57 -2.76 10.93 3.09
C ASP A 57 -2.09 9.59 2.77
N ASP A 58 -0.85 9.40 3.25
CA ASP A 58 -0.11 8.15 3.11
C ASP A 58 -0.45 7.19 4.24
N ILE A 59 -1.01 6.05 3.88
CA ILE A 59 -1.48 5.01 4.78
C ILE A 59 -0.55 3.81 4.67
N ASP A 60 0.11 3.47 5.77
CA ASP A 60 0.81 2.20 5.91
C ASP A 60 -0.20 1.07 6.21
N ILE A 61 -0.84 0.59 5.14
CA ILE A 61 -1.77 -0.54 5.23
C ILE A 61 -1.05 -1.84 5.56
N HIS A 62 0.25 -1.94 5.23
CA HIS A 62 1.01 -3.15 5.47
C HIS A 62 1.27 -3.33 6.97
N ALA A 63 1.74 -2.29 7.65
CA ALA A 63 1.95 -2.34 9.09
C ALA A 63 0.67 -2.73 9.85
N LYS A 64 -0.49 -2.19 9.42
CA LYS A 64 -1.80 -2.58 9.96
C LYS A 64 -2.15 -4.04 9.69
N ALA A 65 -1.75 -4.59 8.54
CA ALA A 65 -2.05 -5.97 8.17
C ALA A 65 -1.17 -7.00 8.88
N VAL A 66 0.04 -6.62 9.31
CA VAL A 66 0.98 -7.50 10.02
C VAL A 66 1.16 -7.14 11.50
N ASP A 67 0.36 -6.20 12.02
CA ASP A 67 0.34 -5.75 13.42
C ASP A 67 1.72 -5.27 13.93
N ILE A 68 2.31 -4.33 13.20
CA ILE A 68 3.55 -3.64 13.57
C ILE A 68 3.36 -2.12 13.58
N GLU A 69 4.33 -1.40 14.13
CA GLU A 69 4.36 0.05 14.08
C GLU A 69 4.45 0.56 12.62
N PRO A 70 3.65 1.57 12.23
CA PRO A 70 3.72 2.17 10.91
C PRO A 70 5.10 2.76 10.59
N ASP A 71 5.54 2.56 9.35
CA ASP A 71 6.63 3.31 8.74
C ASP A 71 6.06 4.28 7.70
N PHE A 72 6.91 5.10 7.11
CA PHE A 72 6.50 6.08 6.10
C PHE A 72 7.63 6.36 5.12
N ILE A 73 7.27 6.92 3.96
CA ILE A 73 8.21 7.23 2.88
C ILE A 73 8.24 8.75 2.71
N ASP A 74 9.36 9.38 3.10
CA ASP A 74 9.56 10.84 2.96
C ASP A 74 9.74 11.26 1.49
N LYS A 75 10.43 10.42 0.72
CA LYS A 75 10.81 10.68 -0.66
C LYS A 75 10.50 9.45 -1.49
N PRO A 76 9.35 9.41 -2.17
CA PRO A 76 8.99 8.32 -3.05
C PRO A 76 10.00 8.18 -4.19
N ASP A 77 10.41 6.94 -4.46
CA ASP A 77 11.16 6.60 -5.68
C ASP A 77 10.19 6.53 -6.86
N MET A 78 8.98 6.01 -6.63
CA MET A 78 7.91 5.98 -7.62
C MET A 78 6.53 6.16 -6.98
N VAL A 79 5.63 6.80 -7.74
CA VAL A 79 4.21 6.93 -7.42
C VAL A 79 3.44 6.28 -8.54
N TRP A 80 2.68 5.24 -8.22
CA TRP A 80 1.97 4.43 -9.18
C TRP A 80 0.47 4.66 -9.09
N SER A 81 -0.17 4.93 -10.23
CA SER A 81 -1.61 4.64 -10.34
C SER A 81 -1.82 3.13 -10.39
N LEU A 82 -2.96 2.64 -9.89
CA LEU A 82 -3.30 1.21 -9.97
C LEU A 82 -3.19 0.66 -11.39
N LYS A 83 -3.70 1.41 -12.37
CA LYS A 83 -3.68 1.01 -13.79
C LYS A 83 -2.26 0.90 -14.34
N GLN A 84 -1.37 1.81 -13.97
CA GLN A 84 0.03 1.77 -14.40
C GLN A 84 0.76 0.59 -13.77
N PHE A 85 0.59 0.39 -12.47
CA PHE A 85 1.17 -0.75 -11.76
C PHE A 85 0.73 -2.07 -12.39
N GLU A 86 -0.58 -2.24 -12.64
CA GLU A 86 -1.11 -3.46 -13.24
C GLU A 86 -0.55 -3.72 -14.65
N LYS A 87 -0.42 -2.67 -15.47
CA LYS A 87 0.12 -2.79 -16.83
C LYS A 87 1.60 -3.21 -16.87
N ASP A 88 2.40 -2.72 -15.93
CA ASP A 88 3.85 -2.92 -15.97
C ASP A 88 4.28 -4.20 -15.23
N ASN A 89 3.40 -4.77 -14.39
CA ASN A 89 3.71 -5.94 -13.55
C ASN A 89 2.93 -7.22 -13.88
N PHE A 90 1.92 -7.18 -14.77
CA PHE A 90 1.11 -8.33 -15.19
C PHE A 90 0.85 -8.36 -16.70
#